data_AF-A0A1C5KIL6-F1
#
_entry.id   AF-A0A1C5KIL6-F1
#
_cell.length_a   1.000
_cell.length_b   1.000
_cell.length_c   1.000
_cell.angle_alpha   90.00
_cell.angle_beta   90.00
_cell.angle_gamma   90.00
#
_symmetry.space_group_name_H-M   'P 1'
#
loop_
_entity.id
_entity.type
_entity.pdbx_description
1 polymer ?
#
loop_
_entity_poly.entity_id
_entity_poly.type
_entity_poly.pdbx_seq_one_letter_code
_entity_poly.pdbx_strand_id
1 'polypeptide(L)'
;MAEYIKRSRLSFQKYDIIEDYINQKKLDAYDIVYTTDTHENVVIDADLNIIPIRSRVYRFTDITSANLSLNKSSDTYEGQIVAILQENDEKYSGYIVNKNKIGEFYVSPLSESGQIDYDSLGNKPVINKIGTLNSPITVDQLEDGIYKIRGQYKLTESAITIYLSSNDNFFLVKTENDITYIKKISAMDITDYTVNSDGSISASTIPTTKILKNYATKSYVDDKIAALDLLTKDDVTTYVADIINNTIDEKIETKVNEMYTPADNAEIQQLFFKEE
;
A
#
# COMPACT_ATOMS: atom_id res chain seq x y z
N MET A 1 -64.71 -43.00 30.81
CA MET A 1 -63.73 -41.91 31.05
C MET A 1 -62.38 -42.60 31.10
N ALA A 2 -61.60 -42.55 30.02
CA ALA A 2 -60.37 -43.35 29.91
C ALA A 2 -59.27 -42.70 30.75
N GLU A 3 -58.72 -43.47 31.68
CA GLU A 3 -57.58 -43.11 32.52
C GLU A 3 -56.40 -42.74 31.62
N TYR A 4 -55.90 -41.51 31.73
CA TYR A 4 -54.69 -41.10 31.01
C TYR A 4 -53.52 -41.85 31.65
N ILE A 5 -53.11 -42.94 31.02
CA ILE A 5 -51.95 -43.74 31.43
C ILE A 5 -50.75 -42.80 31.45
N LYS A 6 -50.03 -42.74 32.58
CA LYS A 6 -48.81 -41.95 32.84
C LYS A 6 -47.67 -42.29 31.88
N ARG A 7 -47.82 -41.98 30.60
CA ARG A 7 -46.76 -42.09 29.59
C ARG A 7 -46.77 -40.81 28.76
N SER A 8 -45.62 -40.15 28.73
CA SER A 8 -45.32 -39.10 27.76
C SER A 8 -45.53 -39.66 26.35
N ARG A 9 -46.27 -38.92 25.53
CA ARG A 9 -46.48 -39.25 24.12
C ARG A 9 -45.62 -38.35 23.25
N LEU A 10 -45.26 -38.88 22.10
CA LEU A 10 -44.62 -38.12 21.03
C LEU A 10 -45.70 -37.68 20.05
N SER A 11 -45.71 -36.40 19.70
CA SER A 11 -46.64 -35.83 18.74
C SER A 11 -45.91 -35.04 17.66
N PHE A 12 -46.47 -35.01 16.46
CA PHE A 12 -45.92 -34.30 15.30
C PHE A 12 -46.98 -33.32 14.78
N GLN A 13 -46.84 -32.04 15.11
CA GLN A 13 -47.88 -31.02 14.89
C GLN A 13 -47.26 -29.66 14.50
N LYS A 14 -48.06 -28.68 14.06
CA LYS A 14 -47.59 -27.30 13.92
C LYS A 14 -47.51 -26.61 15.29
N TYR A 15 -46.66 -25.60 15.45
CA TYR A 15 -46.52 -24.90 16.73
C TYR A 15 -47.85 -24.25 17.18
N ASP A 16 -48.52 -23.56 16.26
CA ASP A 16 -49.73 -22.78 16.56
C ASP A 16 -50.95 -23.62 17.00
N ILE A 17 -50.94 -24.93 16.72
CA ILE A 17 -52.06 -25.83 17.08
C ILE A 17 -51.84 -26.57 18.39
N ILE A 18 -50.67 -26.43 19.02
CA ILE A 18 -50.32 -27.15 20.25
C ILE A 18 -51.31 -26.77 21.37
N GLU A 19 -51.58 -25.48 21.55
CA GLU A 19 -52.48 -24.98 22.59
C GLU A 19 -53.93 -25.44 22.38
N ASP A 20 -54.41 -25.42 21.13
CA ASP A 20 -55.70 -25.99 20.76
C ASP A 20 -55.80 -27.48 21.07
N TYR A 21 -54.70 -28.22 20.88
CA TYR A 21 -54.66 -29.67 21.14
C TYR A 21 -54.59 -29.99 22.62
N ILE A 22 -53.94 -29.14 23.43
CA ILE A 22 -54.00 -29.18 24.90
C ILE A 22 -55.45 -28.95 25.35
N ASN A 23 -56.10 -27.90 24.83
CA ASN A 23 -57.51 -27.58 25.15
C ASN A 23 -58.48 -28.72 24.77
N GLN A 24 -58.20 -29.42 23.66
CA GLN A 24 -58.96 -30.59 23.21
C GLN A 24 -58.58 -31.90 23.93
N LYS A 25 -57.65 -31.87 24.89
CA LYS A 25 -57.11 -33.04 25.61
C LYS A 25 -56.46 -34.10 24.71
N LYS A 26 -56.00 -33.66 23.53
CA LYS A 26 -55.23 -34.49 22.60
C LYS A 26 -53.75 -34.56 22.99
N LEU A 27 -53.26 -33.51 23.63
CA LEU A 27 -51.96 -33.42 24.29
C LEU A 27 -52.16 -33.19 25.79
N ASP A 28 -51.23 -33.65 26.60
CA ASP A 28 -51.27 -33.54 28.06
C ASP A 28 -49.87 -33.27 28.64
N ALA A 29 -49.79 -33.11 29.96
CA ALA A 29 -48.55 -32.89 30.68
C ALA A 29 -47.50 -33.95 30.33
N TYR A 30 -46.26 -33.49 30.14
CA TYR A 30 -45.08 -34.26 29.76
C TYR A 30 -45.08 -34.86 28.36
N ASP A 31 -46.05 -34.52 27.50
CA ASP A 31 -45.96 -34.86 26.09
C ASP A 31 -44.86 -34.05 25.39
N ILE A 32 -44.19 -34.70 24.43
CA ILE A 32 -43.13 -34.12 23.61
C ILE A 32 -43.70 -33.88 22.20
N VAL A 33 -43.61 -32.64 21.72
CA VAL A 33 -44.07 -32.25 20.39
C VAL A 33 -42.88 -31.88 19.52
N TYR A 34 -42.75 -32.58 18.40
CA TYR A 34 -41.88 -32.19 17.29
C TYR A 34 -42.69 -31.32 16.34
N THR A 35 -42.26 -30.09 16.16
CA THR A 35 -42.99 -29.13 15.33
C THR A 35 -42.67 -29.30 13.84
N THR A 36 -43.70 -29.32 13.00
CA THR A 36 -43.56 -29.53 11.55
C THR A 36 -43.16 -28.27 10.78
N ASP A 37 -43.37 -27.10 11.38
CA ASP A 37 -43.16 -25.77 10.80
C ASP A 37 -41.90 -25.12 11.36
N THR A 38 -41.79 -24.99 12.68
CA THR A 38 -40.64 -24.33 13.31
C THR A 38 -39.44 -25.27 13.50
N HIS A 39 -39.62 -26.59 13.33
CA HIS A 39 -38.59 -27.62 13.56
C HIS A 39 -37.98 -27.57 14.96
N GLU A 40 -38.71 -27.01 15.91
CA GLU A 40 -38.39 -27.00 17.33
C GLU A 40 -38.94 -28.26 18.02
N ASN A 41 -38.24 -28.68 19.07
CA ASN A 41 -38.75 -29.65 20.04
C ASN A 41 -39.37 -28.91 21.21
N VAL A 42 -40.55 -29.35 21.62
CA VAL A 42 -41.32 -28.73 22.70
C VAL A 42 -41.71 -29.81 23.71
N VAL A 43 -41.66 -29.49 24.99
CA VAL A 43 -42.25 -30.29 26.08
C VAL A 43 -43.38 -29.51 26.72
N ILE A 44 -44.48 -30.19 27.00
CA ILE A 44 -45.57 -29.65 27.81
C ILE A 44 -45.23 -29.94 29.28
N ASP A 45 -45.18 -28.93 30.13
CA ASP A 45 -44.88 -29.13 31.56
C ASP A 45 -46.11 -29.62 32.35
N ALA A 46 -45.95 -29.76 33.67
CA ALA A 46 -47.03 -30.20 34.57
C ALA A 46 -48.22 -29.24 34.61
N ASP A 47 -47.97 -27.96 34.33
CA ASP A 47 -48.94 -26.87 34.36
C ASP A 47 -49.54 -26.59 32.97
N LEU A 48 -49.24 -27.45 31.98
CA LEU A 48 -49.64 -27.36 30.58
C LEU A 48 -48.99 -26.19 29.81
N ASN A 49 -47.87 -25.65 30.30
CA ASN A 49 -47.11 -24.66 29.55
C ASN A 49 -46.27 -25.32 28.45
N ILE A 50 -46.13 -24.60 27.34
CA ILE A 50 -45.35 -25.00 26.16
C ILE A 50 -43.89 -24.57 26.37
N ILE A 51 -42.99 -25.52 26.61
CA ILE A 51 -41.56 -25.26 26.88
C ILE A 51 -40.71 -25.66 25.67
N PRO A 52 -40.12 -24.71 24.92
CA PRO A 52 -39.23 -25.04 23.81
C PRO A 52 -37.88 -25.55 24.31
N ILE A 53 -37.46 -26.71 23.81
CA ILE A 53 -36.14 -27.29 24.01
C ILE A 53 -35.20 -26.67 22.98
N ARG A 54 -34.33 -25.77 23.44
CA ARG A 54 -33.35 -25.08 22.59
C ARG A 54 -31.94 -25.60 22.84
N SER A 55 -31.23 -25.96 21.78
CA SER A 55 -29.80 -26.24 21.85
C SER A 55 -29.07 -24.96 22.26
N ARG A 56 -28.34 -25.01 23.38
CA ARG A 56 -27.44 -23.93 23.80
C ARG A 56 -26.03 -24.24 23.32
N VAL A 57 -25.45 -23.32 22.56
CA VAL A 57 -24.02 -23.38 22.21
C VAL A 57 -23.20 -23.17 23.47
N TYR A 58 -22.23 -24.03 23.71
CA TYR A 58 -21.34 -23.94 24.86
C TYR A 58 -20.45 -22.71 24.71
N ARG A 59 -20.30 -21.94 25.78
CA ARG A 59 -19.56 -20.68 25.78
C ARG A 59 -18.41 -20.75 26.76
N PHE A 60 -17.23 -20.33 26.32
CA PHE A 60 -16.01 -20.30 27.12
C PHE A 60 -15.35 -18.93 27.07
N THR A 61 -14.58 -18.59 28.10
CA THR A 61 -13.81 -17.34 28.16
C THR A 61 -12.56 -17.40 27.30
N ASP A 62 -12.00 -18.60 27.11
CA ASP A 62 -10.72 -18.82 26.44
C ASP A 62 -10.60 -20.28 25.98
N ILE A 63 -9.57 -20.57 25.17
CA ILE A 63 -9.31 -21.91 24.61
C ILE A 63 -8.95 -22.93 25.71
N THR A 64 -8.25 -22.49 26.76
CA THR A 64 -7.78 -23.38 27.83
C THR A 64 -8.95 -23.90 28.67
N SER A 65 -9.85 -23.00 29.08
CA SER A 65 -11.07 -23.35 29.82
C SER A 65 -12.03 -24.21 29.00
N ALA A 66 -12.10 -23.98 27.69
CA ALA A 66 -12.83 -24.83 26.76
C ALA A 66 -12.28 -26.27 26.77
N ASN A 67 -10.99 -26.45 26.48
CA ASN A 67 -10.36 -27.77 26.41
C ASN A 67 -10.50 -28.55 27.73
N LEU A 68 -10.31 -27.88 28.88
CA LEU A 68 -10.45 -28.52 30.19
C LEU A 68 -11.88 -29.01 30.44
N SER A 69 -12.88 -28.18 30.12
CA SER A 69 -14.29 -28.49 30.38
C SER A 69 -14.81 -29.58 29.45
N LEU A 70 -14.41 -29.52 28.18
CA LEU A 70 -14.80 -30.48 27.15
C LEU A 70 -14.25 -31.89 27.44
N ASN A 71 -13.01 -32.01 27.94
CA ASN A 71 -12.45 -33.31 28.30
C ASN A 71 -13.03 -33.90 29.61
N LYS A 72 -13.71 -33.09 30.42
CA LYS A 72 -14.41 -33.56 31.64
C LYS A 72 -15.85 -33.97 31.38
N SER A 73 -16.43 -33.51 30.27
CA SER A 73 -17.83 -33.74 29.94
C SER A 73 -18.03 -35.10 29.26
N SER A 74 -19.03 -35.86 29.68
CA SER A 74 -19.46 -37.10 29.00
C SER A 74 -20.15 -36.85 27.68
N ASP A 75 -20.69 -35.64 27.50
CA ASP A 75 -21.58 -35.31 26.39
C ASP A 75 -20.83 -34.60 25.23
N THR A 76 -19.51 -34.45 25.37
CA THR A 76 -18.67 -33.86 24.33
C THR A 76 -18.40 -34.84 23.20
N TYR A 77 -18.51 -34.35 21.97
CA TYR A 77 -18.28 -35.14 20.75
C TYR A 77 -17.50 -34.35 19.70
N GLU A 78 -16.84 -35.07 18.81
CA GLU A 78 -16.09 -34.48 17.69
C GLU A 78 -17.03 -33.83 16.68
N GLY A 79 -16.71 -32.62 16.23
CA GLY A 79 -17.56 -31.79 15.37
C GLY A 79 -18.55 -30.91 16.13
N GLN A 80 -18.58 -30.95 17.46
CA GLN A 80 -19.39 -30.04 18.27
C GLN A 80 -18.96 -28.58 18.03
N ILE A 81 -19.93 -27.68 17.84
CA ILE A 81 -19.67 -26.23 17.74
C ILE A 81 -19.73 -25.61 19.13
N VAL A 82 -18.72 -24.79 19.44
CA VAL A 82 -18.62 -24.02 20.69
C VAL A 82 -18.28 -22.56 20.36
N ALA A 83 -18.54 -21.67 21.31
CA ALA A 83 -18.27 -20.25 21.19
C ALA A 83 -17.23 -19.83 22.23
N ILE A 84 -16.19 -19.12 21.81
CA ILE A 84 -15.12 -18.65 22.71
C ILE A 84 -15.00 -17.14 22.58
N LEU A 85 -14.92 -16.44 23.71
CA LEU A 85 -14.79 -14.99 23.77
C LEU A 85 -13.41 -14.56 23.25
N GLN A 86 -13.38 -13.62 22.31
CA GLN A 86 -12.15 -12.98 21.86
C GLN A 86 -11.78 -11.86 22.83
N GLU A 87 -10.57 -11.92 23.39
CA GLU A 87 -10.08 -10.95 24.37
C GLU A 87 -10.11 -9.50 23.86
N ASN A 88 -9.92 -9.30 22.55
CA ASN A 88 -9.79 -7.96 21.95
C ASN A 88 -11.11 -7.31 21.52
N ASP A 89 -12.14 -8.11 21.23
CA ASP A 89 -13.34 -7.64 20.51
C ASP A 89 -14.64 -7.75 21.32
N GLU A 90 -14.58 -8.28 22.55
CA GLU A 90 -15.75 -8.58 23.41
C GLU A 90 -16.85 -9.40 22.68
N LYS A 91 -16.45 -10.13 21.64
CA LYS A 91 -17.33 -10.92 20.78
C LYS A 91 -16.97 -12.39 20.88
N TYR A 92 -17.98 -13.24 20.75
CA TYR A 92 -17.77 -14.68 20.61
C TYR A 92 -17.40 -15.02 19.16
N SER A 93 -16.36 -15.82 18.99
CA SER A 93 -16.07 -16.48 17.71
C SER A 93 -16.46 -17.95 17.79
N GLY A 94 -16.84 -18.52 16.64
CA GLY A 94 -17.14 -19.94 16.53
C GLY A 94 -15.87 -20.78 16.49
N TYR A 95 -15.88 -21.87 17.25
CA TYR A 95 -14.84 -22.90 17.28
C TYR A 95 -15.50 -24.28 17.09
N ILE A 96 -14.73 -25.23 16.57
CA ILE A 96 -15.11 -26.62 16.41
C ILE A 96 -14.27 -27.50 17.33
N VAL A 97 -14.92 -28.48 17.97
CA VAL A 97 -14.26 -29.48 18.79
C VAL A 97 -13.70 -30.58 17.90
N ASN A 98 -12.40 -30.82 18.00
CA ASN A 98 -11.67 -31.90 17.36
C ASN A 98 -11.18 -32.89 18.41
N LYS A 99 -10.77 -34.08 17.96
CA LYS A 99 -10.16 -35.09 18.82
C LYS A 99 -8.74 -35.39 18.36
N ASN A 100 -7.78 -35.34 19.28
CA ASN A 100 -6.39 -35.68 18.95
C ASN A 100 -6.22 -37.21 18.84
N LYS A 101 -5.06 -37.66 18.33
CA LYS A 101 -4.75 -39.10 18.19
C LYS A 101 -4.71 -39.86 19.53
N ILE A 102 -4.58 -39.15 20.65
CA ILE A 102 -4.51 -39.68 22.01
C ILE A 102 -5.92 -39.78 22.63
N GLY A 103 -6.94 -39.21 21.98
CA GLY A 103 -8.33 -39.26 22.38
C GLY A 103 -8.82 -38.06 23.19
N GLU A 104 -8.01 -37.02 23.36
CA GLU A 104 -8.41 -35.79 24.06
C GLU A 104 -9.04 -34.79 23.08
N PHE A 105 -10.05 -34.09 23.57
CA PHE A 105 -10.75 -33.04 22.85
C PHE A 105 -9.97 -31.73 22.87
N TYR A 106 -9.96 -31.02 21.75
CA TYR A 106 -9.40 -29.67 21.65
C TYR A 106 -10.21 -28.83 20.66
N VAL A 107 -10.20 -27.52 20.83
CA VAL A 107 -10.95 -26.59 19.97
C VAL A 107 -10.06 -25.92 18.92
N SER A 108 -10.58 -25.74 17.71
CA SER A 108 -9.96 -24.91 16.67
C SER A 108 -10.97 -23.88 16.11
N PRO A 109 -10.54 -22.72 15.63
CA PRO A 109 -11.44 -21.74 15.02
C PRO A 109 -12.21 -22.32 13.83
N LEU A 110 -13.48 -21.95 13.66
CA LEU A 110 -14.30 -22.33 12.51
C LEU A 110 -13.95 -21.55 11.24
N SER A 111 -13.43 -20.32 11.40
CA SER A 111 -12.88 -19.54 10.30
C SER A 111 -11.35 -19.60 10.34
N GLU A 112 -10.73 -19.93 9.21
CA GLU A 112 -9.30 -19.67 8.95
C GLU A 112 -9.04 -18.18 8.72
N SER A 113 -9.61 -17.33 9.57
CA SER A 113 -9.17 -15.94 9.69
C SER A 113 -7.90 -15.90 10.56
N GLY A 114 -6.96 -16.79 10.26
CA GLY A 114 -5.61 -16.71 10.78
C GLY A 114 -4.87 -15.68 9.94
N GLN A 115 -4.11 -14.81 10.59
CA GLN A 115 -3.14 -13.95 9.94
C GLN A 115 -2.28 -14.80 8.99
N ILE A 116 -2.40 -14.57 7.67
CA ILE A 116 -1.58 -15.28 6.69
C ILE A 116 -0.14 -14.81 6.87
N ASP A 117 0.73 -15.70 7.35
CA ASP A 117 2.15 -15.44 7.36
C ASP A 117 2.70 -15.56 5.93
N TYR A 118 3.20 -14.45 5.38
CA TYR A 118 3.81 -14.41 4.05
C TYR A 118 4.94 -15.43 3.90
N ASP A 119 5.71 -15.67 4.96
CA ASP A 119 6.86 -16.58 4.90
C ASP A 119 6.46 -18.05 4.83
N SER A 120 5.21 -18.37 5.18
CA SER A 120 4.60 -19.70 5.11
C SER A 120 4.06 -20.05 3.70
N LEU A 121 4.03 -19.09 2.78
CA LEU A 121 3.51 -19.29 1.41
C LEU A 121 4.51 -20.09 0.55
N GLY A 122 4.02 -21.10 -0.16
CA GLY A 122 4.85 -21.98 -0.99
C GLY A 122 5.50 -21.30 -2.21
N ASN A 123 4.77 -20.39 -2.86
CA ASN A 123 5.28 -19.63 -4.00
C ASN A 123 5.44 -18.16 -3.60
N LYS A 124 6.67 -17.75 -3.26
CA LYS A 124 6.98 -16.37 -2.90
C LYS A 124 7.95 -15.72 -3.88
N PRO A 125 7.55 -14.62 -4.56
CA PRO A 125 8.41 -13.90 -5.47
C PRO A 125 9.51 -13.08 -4.76
N VAL A 126 9.34 -12.81 -3.46
CA VAL A 126 10.31 -12.09 -2.64
C VAL A 126 10.67 -12.95 -1.42
N ILE A 127 11.96 -13.10 -1.14
CA ILE A 127 12.45 -13.87 0.00
C ILE A 127 12.84 -12.91 1.13
N ASN A 128 12.18 -13.03 2.28
CA ASN A 128 12.57 -12.27 3.48
C ASN A 128 13.83 -12.90 4.12
N LYS A 129 14.82 -12.07 4.43
CA LYS A 129 16.03 -12.46 5.18
C LYS A 129 16.27 -11.47 6.32
N ILE A 130 16.71 -11.98 7.46
CA ILE A 130 17.02 -11.16 8.64
C ILE A 130 18.47 -11.43 9.04
N GLY A 131 19.32 -10.42 8.91
CA GLY A 131 20.69 -10.45 9.39
C GLY A 131 20.81 -9.89 10.81
N THR A 132 21.72 -10.46 11.58
CA THR A 132 21.96 -10.09 12.99
C THR A 132 23.41 -9.67 13.19
N LEU A 133 23.74 -9.13 14.38
CA LEU A 133 25.10 -8.72 14.72
C LEU A 133 26.12 -9.86 14.60
N ASN A 134 25.72 -11.08 14.95
CA ASN A 134 26.60 -12.26 14.93
C ASN A 134 26.57 -13.01 13.60
N SER A 135 25.61 -12.70 12.72
CA SER A 135 25.42 -13.35 11.43
C SER A 135 24.78 -12.37 10.46
N PRO A 136 25.58 -11.45 9.87
CA PRO A 136 25.12 -10.56 8.82
C PRO A 136 24.86 -11.34 7.54
N ILE A 137 23.89 -10.91 6.73
CA ILE A 137 23.62 -11.52 5.42
C ILE A 137 24.70 -11.10 4.42
N THR A 138 25.40 -12.06 3.82
CA THR A 138 26.32 -11.82 2.69
C THR A 138 25.52 -11.86 1.39
N VAL A 139 25.38 -10.71 0.71
CA VAL A 139 24.46 -10.57 -0.43
C VAL A 139 24.98 -11.25 -1.70
N ASP A 140 26.30 -11.26 -1.95
CA ASP A 140 26.88 -11.96 -3.12
C ASP A 140 26.81 -13.50 -3.04
N GLN A 141 26.57 -14.06 -1.86
CA GLN A 141 26.38 -15.50 -1.65
C GLN A 141 24.93 -15.95 -1.80
N LEU A 142 24.01 -15.01 -2.08
CA LEU A 142 22.61 -15.35 -2.31
C LEU A 142 22.42 -15.86 -3.75
N GLU A 143 21.50 -16.81 -3.92
CA GLU A 143 21.07 -17.25 -5.24
C GLU A 143 20.38 -16.12 -6.02
N ASP A 144 20.32 -16.25 -7.34
CA ASP A 144 19.59 -15.32 -8.21
C ASP A 144 18.14 -15.12 -7.75
N GLY A 145 17.75 -13.88 -7.48
CA GLY A 145 16.40 -13.61 -6.98
C GLY A 145 16.19 -12.24 -6.37
N ILE A 146 15.02 -12.07 -5.75
CA ILE A 146 14.60 -10.82 -5.09
C ILE A 146 14.48 -11.07 -3.59
N TYR A 147 15.21 -10.27 -2.81
CA TYR A 147 15.29 -10.39 -1.38
C TYR A 147 14.85 -9.11 -0.69
N LYS A 148 14.10 -9.26 0.40
CA LYS A 148 13.87 -8.19 1.37
C LYS A 148 14.76 -8.47 2.58
N ILE A 149 15.83 -7.70 2.73
CA ILE A 149 16.81 -7.91 3.80
C ILE A 149 16.59 -6.90 4.91
N ARG A 150 16.39 -7.40 6.13
CA ARG A 150 16.29 -6.62 7.37
C ARG A 150 17.50 -6.88 8.26
N GLY A 151 17.91 -5.87 9.03
CA GLY A 151 19.04 -6.01 9.94
C GLY A 151 20.36 -5.89 9.20
N GLN A 152 21.39 -6.60 9.68
CA GLN A 152 22.76 -6.39 9.22
C GLN A 152 23.09 -7.18 7.95
N TYR A 153 23.79 -6.56 7.00
CA TYR A 153 24.22 -7.20 5.76
C TYR A 153 25.58 -6.70 5.29
N LYS A 154 26.27 -7.51 4.50
CA LYS A 154 27.52 -7.18 3.80
C LYS A 154 27.39 -7.55 2.33
N LEU A 155 28.02 -6.79 1.45
CA LEU A 155 27.91 -7.03 0.00
C LEU A 155 28.69 -8.28 -0.43
N THR A 156 29.88 -8.49 0.15
CA THR A 156 30.72 -9.66 -0.08
C THR A 156 31.36 -10.12 1.24
N GLU A 157 31.83 -11.36 1.28
CA GLU A 157 32.42 -11.97 2.48
C GLU A 157 33.68 -11.22 2.94
N SER A 158 34.47 -10.72 1.98
CA SER A 158 35.70 -9.95 2.22
C SER A 158 35.47 -8.49 2.60
N ALA A 159 34.23 -8.00 2.53
CA ALA A 159 33.92 -6.62 2.89
C ALA A 159 34.01 -6.43 4.40
N ILE A 160 34.82 -5.46 4.82
CA ILE A 160 34.90 -5.02 6.22
C ILE A 160 33.63 -4.27 6.66
N THR A 161 32.91 -3.67 5.71
CA THR A 161 31.76 -2.81 6.01
C THR A 161 30.51 -3.64 6.20
N ILE A 162 29.91 -3.54 7.39
CA ILE A 162 28.59 -4.08 7.70
C ILE A 162 27.58 -2.94 7.63
N TYR A 163 26.57 -3.11 6.79
CA TYR A 163 25.46 -2.19 6.63
C TYR A 163 24.27 -2.62 7.49
N LEU A 164 23.38 -1.69 7.77
CA LEU A 164 22.13 -1.93 8.50
C LEU A 164 20.93 -1.53 7.63
N SER A 165 19.93 -2.41 7.57
CA SER A 165 18.68 -2.21 6.80
C SER A 165 17.45 -2.19 7.71
N SER A 166 16.62 -1.15 7.60
CA SER A 166 15.48 -0.85 8.49
C SER A 166 14.11 -1.46 8.10
N ASN A 167 14.06 -2.47 7.23
CA ASN A 167 12.90 -3.12 6.56
C ASN A 167 12.61 -2.63 5.13
N ASP A 168 13.17 -1.49 4.71
CA ASP A 168 12.73 -0.81 3.46
C ASP A 168 13.63 -1.08 2.24
N ASN A 169 14.64 -1.95 2.38
CA ASN A 169 15.57 -2.24 1.29
C ASN A 169 15.25 -3.59 0.62
N PHE A 170 15.07 -3.54 -0.69
CA PHE A 170 15.02 -4.71 -1.57
C PHE A 170 16.36 -4.88 -2.28
N PHE A 171 16.74 -6.13 -2.51
CA PHE A 171 17.95 -6.51 -3.21
C PHE A 171 17.59 -7.46 -4.34
N LEU A 172 17.94 -7.08 -5.56
CA LEU A 172 17.90 -7.98 -6.70
C LEU A 172 19.32 -8.49 -6.91
N VAL A 173 19.49 -9.80 -6.86
CA VAL A 173 20.78 -10.47 -7.02
C VAL A 173 20.76 -11.24 -8.32
N LYS A 174 21.80 -11.04 -9.14
CA LYS A 174 22.02 -11.79 -10.37
C LYS A 174 23.49 -12.10 -10.50
N THR A 175 23.84 -13.37 -10.65
CA THR A 175 25.21 -13.80 -10.89
C THR A 175 25.37 -14.26 -12.33
N GLU A 176 26.40 -13.75 -13.01
CA GLU A 176 26.76 -14.10 -14.37
C GLU A 176 28.28 -14.10 -14.52
N ASN A 177 28.86 -15.19 -15.02
CA ASN A 177 30.31 -15.35 -15.23
C ASN A 177 31.16 -14.99 -13.99
N ASP A 178 30.79 -15.52 -12.82
CA ASP A 178 31.45 -15.26 -11.53
C ASP A 178 31.50 -13.78 -11.09
N ILE A 179 30.64 -12.94 -11.69
CA ILE A 179 30.39 -11.56 -11.29
C ILE A 179 28.96 -11.49 -10.74
N THR A 180 28.80 -10.90 -9.56
CA THR A 180 27.49 -10.72 -8.94
C THR A 180 27.04 -9.27 -9.05
N TYR A 181 25.92 -9.07 -9.72
CA TYR A 181 25.23 -7.80 -9.86
C TYR A 181 24.16 -7.71 -8.78
N ILE A 182 24.23 -6.66 -7.97
CA ILE A 182 23.31 -6.43 -6.86
C ILE A 182 22.67 -5.07 -7.04
N LYS A 183 21.35 -5.03 -7.27
CA LYS A 183 20.58 -3.78 -7.26
C LYS A 183 19.88 -3.64 -5.91
N LYS A 184 20.32 -2.68 -5.10
CA LYS A 184 19.64 -2.27 -3.87
C LYS A 184 18.62 -1.18 -4.21
N ILE A 185 17.36 -1.41 -3.87
CA ILE A 185 16.28 -0.44 -4.01
C ILE A 185 15.83 -0.04 -2.61
N SER A 186 15.92 1.25 -2.30
CA SER A 186 15.38 1.87 -1.09
C SER A 186 14.32 2.91 -1.46
N ALA A 187 13.65 3.47 -0.45
CA ALA A 187 12.70 4.56 -0.68
C ALA A 187 13.36 5.82 -1.27
N MET A 188 14.66 6.04 -0.99
CA MET A 188 15.36 7.29 -1.30
C MET A 188 16.37 7.19 -2.45
N ASP A 189 16.82 5.98 -2.76
CA ASP A 189 17.83 5.72 -3.77
C ASP A 189 17.71 4.31 -4.37
N ILE A 190 18.30 4.15 -5.55
CA ILE A 190 18.60 2.87 -6.15
C ILE A 190 20.12 2.82 -6.32
N THR A 191 20.77 1.80 -5.76
CA THR A 191 22.20 1.58 -5.89
C THR A 191 22.47 0.29 -6.62
N ASP A 192 23.21 0.37 -7.72
CA ASP A 192 23.73 -0.78 -8.45
C ASP A 192 25.15 -1.07 -7.97
N TYR A 193 25.39 -2.29 -7.49
CA TYR A 193 26.70 -2.81 -7.14
C TYR A 193 27.10 -3.90 -8.12
N THR A 194 28.39 -3.93 -8.45
CA THR A 194 29.02 -5.06 -9.13
C THR A 194 30.12 -5.58 -8.23
N VAL A 195 30.00 -6.85 -7.85
CA VAL A 195 31.00 -7.59 -7.07
C VAL A 195 31.75 -8.49 -8.05
N ASN A 196 33.03 -8.22 -8.24
CA ASN A 196 33.90 -9.03 -9.10
C ASN A 196 34.39 -10.27 -8.36
N SER A 197 34.93 -11.24 -9.10
CA SER A 197 35.41 -12.51 -8.55
C SER A 197 36.59 -12.36 -7.57
N ASP A 198 37.30 -11.23 -7.60
CA ASP A 198 38.36 -10.88 -6.64
C ASP A 198 37.84 -10.23 -5.35
N GLY A 199 36.52 -10.06 -5.23
CA GLY A 199 35.85 -9.39 -4.11
C GLY A 199 35.86 -7.87 -4.19
N SER A 200 36.39 -7.28 -5.28
CA SER A 200 36.30 -5.83 -5.49
C SER A 200 34.86 -5.41 -5.81
N ILE A 201 34.45 -4.28 -5.24
CA ILE A 201 33.09 -3.75 -5.35
C ILE A 201 33.13 -2.42 -6.11
N SER A 202 32.32 -2.29 -7.14
CA SER A 202 31.98 -1.00 -7.74
C SER A 202 30.52 -0.66 -7.48
N ALA A 203 30.20 0.62 -7.32
CA ALA A 203 28.85 1.08 -6.98
C ALA A 203 28.45 2.31 -7.79
N SER A 204 27.19 2.37 -8.22
CA SER A 204 26.56 3.52 -8.87
C SER A 204 25.22 3.79 -8.20
N THR A 205 25.00 5.01 -7.70
CA THR A 205 23.78 5.36 -6.95
C THR A 205 22.96 6.42 -7.69
N ILE A 206 21.67 6.14 -7.85
CA ILE A 206 20.68 7.08 -8.38
C ILE A 206 19.73 7.47 -7.23
N PRO A 207 19.75 8.72 -6.73
CA PRO A 207 18.77 9.18 -5.76
C PRO A 207 17.38 9.26 -6.42
N THR A 208 16.37 8.68 -5.78
CA THR A 208 14.96 8.76 -6.21
C THR A 208 14.29 10.04 -5.70
N THR A 209 14.89 10.69 -4.69
CA THR A 209 14.47 11.99 -4.15
C THR A 209 15.15 13.14 -4.91
N LYS A 210 14.88 13.27 -6.21
CA LYS A 210 15.32 14.46 -6.93
C LYS A 210 14.35 15.61 -6.62
N ILE A 211 14.80 16.63 -5.89
CA ILE A 211 14.17 17.96 -6.00
C ILE A 211 14.29 18.34 -7.47
N LEU A 212 13.16 18.59 -8.15
CA LEU A 212 13.09 19.02 -9.54
C LEU A 212 13.69 20.44 -9.70
N LYS A 213 15.03 20.56 -9.64
CA LYS A 213 15.74 21.76 -10.08
C LYS A 213 15.90 21.69 -11.60
N ASN A 214 15.40 22.71 -12.31
CA ASN A 214 15.46 22.95 -13.77
C ASN A 214 14.15 22.86 -14.58
N TYR A 215 12.98 23.03 -13.94
CA TYR A 215 11.78 23.41 -14.69
C TYR A 215 11.65 24.93 -14.69
N ALA A 216 11.40 25.51 -15.87
CA ALA A 216 11.10 26.93 -16.00
C ALA A 216 9.82 27.23 -15.22
N THR A 217 9.94 28.01 -14.14
CA THR A 217 8.78 28.54 -13.43
C THR A 217 8.13 29.61 -14.30
N LYS A 218 6.83 29.87 -14.11
CA LYS A 218 6.13 30.95 -14.82
C LYS A 218 6.89 32.28 -14.73
N SER A 219 7.41 32.61 -13.54
CA SER A 219 8.25 33.80 -13.30
C SER A 219 9.51 33.81 -14.17
N TYR A 220 10.24 32.71 -14.27
CA TYR A 220 11.46 32.64 -15.09
C TYR A 220 11.17 32.89 -16.58
N VAL A 221 10.03 32.39 -17.08
CA VAL A 221 9.59 32.63 -18.47
C VAL A 221 9.17 34.09 -18.65
N ASP A 222 8.37 34.63 -17.72
CA ASP A 222 7.90 36.02 -17.77
C ASP A 222 9.07 37.02 -17.71
N ASP A 223 10.09 36.77 -16.87
CA ASP A 223 11.30 37.60 -16.76
C ASP A 223 12.13 37.59 -18.05
N LYS A 224 12.23 36.44 -18.72
CA LYS A 224 12.93 36.30 -20.01
C LYS A 224 12.18 36.99 -21.14
N ILE A 225 10.85 36.93 -21.15
CA ILE A 225 10.00 37.65 -22.11
C ILE A 225 10.15 39.16 -21.91
N ALA A 226 10.09 39.65 -20.67
CA ALA A 226 10.28 41.06 -20.36
C ALA A 226 11.67 41.58 -20.77
N ALA A 227 12.73 40.78 -20.56
CA ALA A 227 14.07 41.13 -21.01
C ALA A 227 14.21 41.17 -22.54
N LEU A 228 13.53 40.27 -23.26
CA LEU A 228 13.50 40.29 -24.73
C LEU A 228 12.80 41.56 -25.25
N ASP A 229 11.68 41.94 -24.64
CA ASP A 229 10.90 43.12 -25.04
C ASP A 229 11.65 44.44 -24.80
N LEU A 230 12.55 44.46 -23.81
CA LEU A 230 13.43 45.59 -23.54
C LEU A 230 14.55 45.72 -24.60
N LEU A 231 15.19 44.60 -24.94
CA LEU A 231 16.25 44.55 -25.96
C LEU A 231 15.74 44.97 -27.35
N THR A 232 14.56 44.48 -27.75
CA THR A 232 13.98 44.82 -29.06
C THR A 232 13.62 46.31 -29.15
N LYS A 233 13.23 46.96 -28.05
CA LYS A 233 12.89 48.37 -28.03
C LYS A 233 14.11 49.29 -28.17
N ASP A 234 15.21 48.98 -27.47
CA ASP A 234 16.45 49.77 -27.55
C ASP A 234 17.11 49.64 -28.93
N ASP A 235 17.11 48.44 -29.50
CA ASP A 235 17.64 48.19 -30.86
C ASP A 235 16.85 48.95 -31.93
N VAL A 236 15.51 48.94 -31.85
CA VAL A 236 14.64 49.69 -32.77
C VAL A 236 14.85 51.20 -32.62
N THR A 237 15.01 51.69 -31.38
CA THR A 237 15.21 53.13 -31.13
C THR A 237 16.52 53.62 -31.71
N THR A 238 17.60 52.85 -31.55
CA THR A 238 18.92 53.16 -32.10
C THR A 238 18.90 53.13 -33.62
N TYR A 239 18.31 52.10 -34.22
CA TYR A 239 18.18 51.99 -35.67
C TYR A 239 17.38 53.14 -36.29
N VAL A 240 16.28 53.55 -35.66
CA VAL A 240 15.47 54.70 -36.11
C VAL A 240 16.26 56.00 -35.97
N ALA A 241 17.03 56.19 -34.89
CA ALA A 241 17.86 57.37 -34.70
C ALA A 241 18.96 57.48 -35.78
N ASP A 242 19.62 56.37 -36.12
CA ASP A 242 20.65 56.35 -37.16
C ASP A 242 20.08 56.67 -38.54
N ILE A 243 18.91 56.13 -38.89
CA ILE A 243 18.23 56.48 -40.15
C ILE A 243 17.91 57.97 -40.20
N ILE A 244 17.34 58.52 -39.12
CA ILE A 244 16.96 59.93 -39.06
C ILE A 244 18.19 60.82 -39.23
N ASN A 245 19.28 60.55 -38.50
CA ASN A 245 20.50 61.36 -38.56
C ASN A 245 21.13 61.33 -39.96
N ASN A 246 21.34 60.13 -40.52
CA ASN A 246 21.96 60.00 -41.84
C ASN A 246 21.12 60.64 -42.95
N THR A 247 19.79 60.47 -42.92
CA THR A 247 18.90 61.04 -43.94
C THR A 247 18.80 62.56 -43.83
N ILE A 248 18.86 63.10 -42.61
CA ILE A 248 18.83 64.56 -42.40
C ILE A 248 20.16 65.17 -42.86
N ASP A 249 21.30 64.57 -42.49
CA ASP A 249 22.61 65.07 -42.85
C ASP A 249 22.82 65.10 -44.37
N GLU A 250 22.48 64.02 -45.09
CA GLU A 250 22.53 63.98 -46.56
C GLU A 250 21.66 65.07 -47.22
N LYS A 251 20.45 65.28 -46.69
CA LYS A 251 19.54 66.31 -47.22
C LYS A 251 20.02 67.73 -46.94
N ILE A 252 20.56 67.98 -45.75
CA ILE A 252 21.13 69.28 -45.39
C ILE A 252 22.35 69.56 -46.25
N GLU A 253 23.27 68.61 -46.39
CA GLU A 253 24.49 68.79 -47.18
C GLU A 253 24.17 69.04 -48.66
N THR A 254 23.20 68.30 -49.23
CA THR A 254 22.72 68.57 -50.60
C THR A 254 22.14 69.98 -50.72
N LYS A 255 21.28 70.40 -49.78
CA LYS A 255 20.68 71.74 -49.78
C LYS A 255 21.71 72.86 -49.61
N VAL A 256 22.72 72.65 -48.76
CA VAL A 256 23.81 73.61 -48.55
C VAL A 256 24.65 73.72 -49.83
N ASN A 257 24.99 72.60 -50.46
CA ASN A 257 25.73 72.62 -51.72
C ASN A 257 24.93 73.24 -52.88
N GLU A 258 23.60 73.08 -52.91
CA GLU A 258 22.73 73.82 -53.85
C GLU A 258 22.73 75.34 -53.59
N MET A 259 22.87 75.78 -52.33
CA MET A 259 22.89 77.19 -51.95
C MET A 259 24.25 77.87 -52.19
N TYR A 260 25.34 77.11 -52.19
CA TYR A 260 26.67 77.62 -52.48
C TYR A 260 27.03 77.39 -53.96
N THR A 261 26.71 78.35 -54.82
CA THR A 261 27.41 78.47 -56.10
C THR A 261 28.82 79.00 -55.86
N PRO A 262 29.89 78.27 -56.23
CA PRO A 262 31.25 78.78 -56.09
C PRO A 262 31.40 80.07 -56.90
N ALA A 263 31.93 81.13 -56.28
CA ALA A 263 32.27 82.36 -56.99
C ALA A 263 33.31 82.04 -58.07
N ASP A 264 33.10 82.52 -59.31
CA ASP A 264 34.05 82.29 -60.39
C ASP A 264 35.35 83.04 -60.10
N ASN A 265 36.49 82.47 -60.50
CA ASN A 265 37.82 83.05 -60.28
C ASN A 265 37.91 84.49 -60.83
N ALA A 266 37.11 84.81 -61.85
CA ALA A 266 37.00 86.16 -62.40
C ALA A 266 36.37 87.17 -61.41
N GLU A 267 35.37 86.76 -60.62
CA GLU A 267 34.74 87.61 -59.59
C GLU A 267 35.68 87.83 -58.40
N ILE A 268 36.45 86.79 -58.03
CA ILE A 268 37.47 86.87 -56.99
C ILE A 268 38.59 87.84 -57.41
N GLN A 269 39.02 87.81 -58.68
CA GLN A 269 40.05 88.72 -59.17
C GLN A 269 39.60 90.19 -59.18
N GLN A 270 38.33 90.47 -59.44
CA GLN A 270 37.78 91.84 -59.36
C GLN A 270 37.78 92.42 -57.93
N LEU A 271 37.78 91.56 -56.89
CA LEU A 271 37.86 92.00 -55.49
C LEU A 271 39.27 92.44 -55.07
N PHE A 272 40.32 91.93 -55.72
CA PHE A 272 41.71 92.18 -55.36
C PHE A 272 42.46 93.12 -56.29
N PHE A 273 41.88 93.45 -57.45
CA PHE A 273 42.43 94.44 -58.37
C PHE A 273 41.42 95.58 -58.56
N LYS A 274 41.51 96.59 -57.68
CA LYS A 274 40.86 97.88 -57.87
C LYS A 274 41.79 98.75 -58.72
N GLU A 275 41.32 99.13 -59.91
CA GLU A 275 41.99 100.03 -60.85
C GLU A 275 42.38 101.36 -60.17
N GLU A 276 43.64 101.77 -60.32
CA GLU A 276 44.05 103.19 -60.29
C GLU A 276 43.80 103.82 -61.66
#